data_AF-A0A543H8C1-F1
#
_entry.id   AF-A0A543H8C1-F1
#
_cell.length_a   1.000
_cell.length_b   1.000
_cell.length_c   1.000
_cell.angle_alpha   90.00
_cell.angle_beta   90.00
_cell.angle_gamma   90.00
#
_symmetry.space_group_name_H-M   'P 1'
#
loop_
_entity.id
_entity.type
_entity.pdbx_description
1 polymer ?
#
loop_
_entity_poly.entity_id
_entity_poly.type
_entity_poly.pdbx_seq_one_letter_code
_entity_poly.pdbx_strand_id
1 'polypeptide(L)'
;MSRRAHKRGRGDARLRVVHGGAAQPKRGTTVAGDAMQPLILDLRRRLRDDDPWSFLAFVSTIVQVAGPNDADGTNTTGSSVGLAGLVESFIGVDLAETTAALTALAVLVPDPEIVDDIDQELAHRRQPMPLWLRDLRELRVSRAHLMSADDDLGANVVLDVEWSGGGGASFLVYVDHRLGTVVRDAFPTPVPIESVLGQITDSSPEEEQPTFEEIDLAQARRLIEQALDASDEDDWDPASDTWPAARPILDWLLGTMPEGGKGWAQLDGRKDFDDPRDLIVLDEESALDELVETLLDSRRELVDQFASSTAASLAGLDLSRDRDQAALALIVGTSGPMPDDEFLHWTPDRLGDFLFGLLPRTLLVDEHIARRIPELLKAFAVWCMGQADAADADIVAVRKAVDEFGPDYVGLVTSFEALRLREAVKDYAALLGDPVGIVPVLESSEAFDWTEFVLDQAADHVGGREALAALDSDPLPDEDFDWSVVPADITEPVAETVRLLDNFATERFDVEFRTACRRFLATVVAGDPGIFRRRGSTASAAAVVAWLVGRANGIVVSGSYGITAGELWAHFGIKGASSRGPMFRKAAGLDPYATTTSLGRPDWLTSAARRDLIRRRERALAEQGPMY
;
A
#
# COMPACT_ATOMS: atom_id res chain seq x y z
N MET A 1 23.56 -5.88 -79.80
CA MET A 1 23.21 -4.92 -78.72
C MET A 1 23.41 -5.69 -77.41
N SER A 2 24.66 -5.73 -76.92
CA SER A 2 25.21 -4.97 -75.79
C SER A 2 24.57 -5.37 -74.45
N ARG A 3 25.25 -5.84 -73.39
CA ARG A 3 26.63 -6.22 -73.01
C ARG A 3 26.40 -7.01 -71.68
N ARG A 4 26.95 -8.22 -71.47
CA ARG A 4 28.13 -8.54 -70.60
C ARG A 4 28.16 -7.76 -69.26
N ALA A 5 28.46 -8.29 -68.08
CA ALA A 5 29.22 -9.46 -67.61
C ALA A 5 28.95 -9.62 -66.08
N HIS A 6 28.87 -10.82 -65.47
CA HIS A 6 29.97 -11.61 -64.87
C HIS A 6 30.94 -10.82 -63.97
N LYS A 7 31.54 -11.34 -62.88
CA LYS A 7 31.41 -12.50 -61.96
C LYS A 7 32.66 -12.35 -61.04
N ARG A 8 32.62 -12.94 -59.83
CA ARG A 8 33.77 -13.19 -58.90
C ARG A 8 34.28 -11.95 -58.15
N GLY A 9 34.62 -11.99 -56.87
CA GLY A 9 34.93 -13.10 -55.98
C GLY A 9 36.36 -12.97 -55.45
N ARG A 10 36.50 -13.08 -54.12
CA ARG A 10 37.73 -13.43 -53.36
C ARG A 10 38.78 -12.33 -53.19
N GLY A 11 39.22 -12.15 -51.93
CA GLY A 11 40.51 -11.49 -51.66
C GLY A 11 40.66 -10.96 -50.25
N ASP A 12 40.72 -11.86 -49.27
CA ASP A 12 41.30 -11.57 -47.95
C ASP A 12 42.79 -11.21 -48.12
N ALA A 13 43.21 -10.07 -47.57
CA ALA A 13 44.61 -9.76 -47.33
C ALA A 13 44.78 -8.60 -46.32
N ARG A 14 44.93 -8.98 -45.05
CA ARG A 14 45.97 -8.50 -44.13
C ARG A 14 45.94 -7.02 -43.68
N LEU A 15 45.56 -6.87 -42.41
CA LEU A 15 46.29 -6.14 -41.36
C LEU A 15 47.11 -4.91 -41.81
N ARG A 16 46.59 -3.72 -41.48
CA ARG A 16 47.40 -2.67 -40.87
C ARG A 16 46.67 -2.09 -39.67
N VAL A 17 47.10 -2.54 -38.49
CA VAL A 17 47.02 -1.76 -37.26
C VAL A 17 47.83 -0.49 -37.51
N VAL A 18 47.18 0.66 -37.52
CA VAL A 18 47.82 1.96 -37.38
C VAL A 18 47.61 2.36 -35.92
N HIS A 19 48.63 2.12 -35.09
CA HIS A 19 48.78 2.86 -33.84
C HIS A 19 49.37 4.22 -34.19
N GLY A 20 48.62 5.30 -33.93
CA GLY A 20 49.16 6.65 -34.02
C GLY A 20 48.09 7.73 -34.00
N GLY A 21 47.92 8.37 -32.84
CA GLY A 21 47.24 9.65 -32.70
C GLY A 21 45.95 9.57 -31.92
N ALA A 22 45.91 10.20 -30.75
CA ALA A 22 44.70 10.46 -29.98
C ALA A 22 43.68 11.18 -30.88
N ALA A 23 42.72 10.43 -31.41
CA ALA A 23 41.57 10.96 -32.11
C ALA A 23 40.37 10.81 -31.18
N GLN A 24 39.79 11.95 -30.80
CA GLN A 24 38.47 12.00 -30.15
C GLN A 24 37.49 11.07 -30.88
N PRO A 25 36.71 10.25 -30.16
CA PRO A 25 35.68 9.45 -30.79
C PRO A 25 34.66 10.38 -31.47
N LYS A 26 34.36 10.08 -32.74
CA LYS A 26 33.33 10.76 -33.52
C LYS A 26 31.96 10.57 -32.83
N ARG A 27 31.23 11.67 -32.60
CA ARG A 27 29.80 11.66 -32.21
C ARG A 27 29.04 10.70 -33.13
N GLY A 28 28.35 9.71 -32.56
CA GLY A 28 27.48 8.82 -33.35
C GLY A 28 27.30 7.37 -32.89
N THR A 29 27.87 6.95 -31.75
CA THR A 29 27.46 5.71 -31.06
C THR A 29 27.75 5.87 -29.56
N THR A 30 26.87 6.57 -28.85
CA THR A 30 26.86 6.61 -27.39
C THR A 30 26.28 5.28 -26.89
N VAL A 31 27.17 4.40 -26.41
CA VAL A 31 26.76 3.23 -25.62
C VAL A 31 26.46 3.75 -24.22
N ALA A 32 25.21 3.63 -23.78
CA ALA A 32 24.86 3.90 -22.38
C ALA A 32 25.76 3.01 -21.49
N GLY A 33 26.43 3.60 -20.51
CA GLY A 33 27.26 2.85 -19.57
C GLY A 33 26.44 1.76 -18.87
N ASP A 34 27.08 0.68 -18.43
CA ASP A 34 26.41 -0.51 -17.87
C ASP A 34 25.44 -0.18 -16.72
N ALA A 35 25.66 0.90 -15.98
CA ALA A 35 24.76 1.38 -14.91
C ALA A 35 23.44 2.00 -15.41
N MET A 36 23.41 2.60 -16.60
CA MET A 36 22.19 3.21 -17.17
C MET A 36 21.39 2.22 -18.03
N GLN A 37 21.98 1.09 -18.44
CA GLN A 37 21.30 0.12 -19.30
C GLN A 37 19.94 -0.38 -18.77
N PRO A 38 19.77 -0.72 -17.48
CA PRO A 38 18.47 -1.13 -16.95
C PRO A 38 17.40 -0.04 -17.09
N LEU A 39 17.76 1.20 -16.76
CA LEU A 39 16.87 2.37 -16.87
C LEU A 39 16.46 2.64 -18.33
N ILE A 40 17.42 2.57 -19.26
CA ILE A 40 17.14 2.70 -20.70
C ILE A 40 16.20 1.59 -21.20
N LEU A 41 16.34 0.35 -20.71
CA LEU A 41 15.45 -0.74 -21.07
C LEU A 41 14.02 -0.52 -20.54
N ASP A 42 13.88 0.02 -19.33
CA ASP A 42 12.58 0.33 -18.74
C ASP A 42 11.88 1.50 -19.44
N LEU A 43 12.63 2.56 -19.77
CA LEU A 43 12.14 3.67 -20.61
C LEU A 43 11.67 3.17 -21.98
N ARG A 44 12.46 2.29 -22.62
CA ARG A 44 12.10 1.69 -23.92
C ARG A 44 10.82 0.86 -23.82
N ARG A 45 10.67 0.08 -22.76
CA ARG A 45 9.51 -0.79 -22.57
C ARG A 45 8.24 0.06 -22.47
N ARG A 46 8.24 1.05 -21.56
CA ARG A 46 7.07 1.91 -21.31
C ARG A 46 6.75 2.85 -22.45
N LEU A 47 7.75 3.35 -23.18
CA LEU A 47 7.52 4.16 -24.38
C LEU A 47 6.80 3.37 -25.49
N ARG A 48 6.78 2.04 -25.42
CA ARG A 48 6.08 1.16 -26.35
C ARG A 48 4.71 0.70 -25.85
N ASP A 49 4.33 1.02 -24.62
CA ASP A 49 3.00 0.72 -24.12
C ASP A 49 1.99 1.60 -24.86
N ASP A 50 0.77 1.09 -25.04
CA ASP A 50 -0.31 1.84 -25.68
C ASP A 50 -0.85 2.98 -24.79
N ASP A 51 -0.52 2.93 -23.49
CA ASP A 51 -0.89 3.92 -22.48
C ASP A 51 0.26 4.92 -22.21
N PRO A 52 0.09 6.21 -22.55
CA PRO A 52 1.06 7.27 -22.23
C PRO A 52 1.37 7.41 -20.73
N TRP A 53 0.41 7.11 -19.85
CA TRP A 53 0.60 7.23 -18.41
C TRP A 53 1.64 6.29 -17.85
N SER A 54 1.76 5.07 -18.39
CA SER A 54 2.82 4.11 -18.02
C SER A 54 4.21 4.76 -18.07
N PHE A 55 4.49 5.52 -19.13
CA PHE A 55 5.76 6.22 -19.29
C PHE A 55 5.89 7.41 -18.34
N LEU A 56 4.86 8.27 -18.26
CA LEU A 56 4.90 9.48 -17.42
C LEU A 56 4.97 9.14 -15.93
N ALA A 57 4.21 8.17 -15.44
CA ALA A 57 4.23 7.72 -14.05
C ALA A 57 5.62 7.22 -13.64
N PHE A 58 6.32 6.52 -14.55
CA PHE A 58 7.69 6.09 -14.31
C PHE A 58 8.67 7.26 -14.24
N VAL A 59 8.55 8.26 -15.11
CA VAL A 59 9.38 9.48 -15.05
C VAL A 59 9.05 10.31 -13.79
N SER A 60 7.78 10.39 -13.41
CA SER A 60 7.32 11.05 -12.17
C SER A 60 7.95 10.42 -10.93
N THR A 61 7.97 9.08 -10.87
CA THR A 61 8.66 8.33 -9.79
C THR A 61 10.15 8.67 -9.74
N ILE A 62 10.80 8.81 -10.90
CA ILE A 62 12.21 9.21 -10.99
C ILE A 62 12.41 10.62 -10.45
N VAL A 63 11.54 11.58 -10.81
CA VAL A 63 11.59 12.95 -10.30
C VAL A 63 11.43 12.96 -8.78
N GLN A 64 10.47 12.21 -8.24
CA GLN A 64 10.29 12.16 -6.80
C GLN A 64 11.48 11.57 -6.05
N VAL A 65 11.98 10.43 -6.50
CA VAL A 65 13.12 9.77 -5.84
C VAL A 65 14.42 10.57 -5.97
N ALA A 66 14.55 11.41 -7.01
CA ALA A 66 15.72 12.22 -7.28
C ALA A 66 15.60 13.69 -6.82
N GLY A 67 14.42 14.09 -6.33
CA GLY A 67 14.12 15.46 -5.88
C GLY A 67 14.84 15.85 -4.59
N PRO A 68 14.84 17.15 -4.23
CA PRO A 68 15.35 17.61 -2.95
C PRO A 68 14.39 17.17 -1.83
N ASN A 69 14.83 16.27 -0.94
CA ASN A 69 14.18 16.12 0.36
C ASN A 69 14.40 17.41 1.16
N ASP A 70 13.38 18.24 1.31
CA ASP A 70 13.40 19.36 2.24
C ASP A 70 13.13 18.89 3.67
N ALA A 71 13.79 19.57 4.62
CA ALA A 71 13.75 19.42 6.09
C ALA A 71 14.46 18.21 6.73
N ASP A 72 15.79 18.10 6.57
CA ASP A 72 16.71 18.44 7.68
C ASP A 72 18.17 18.42 7.21
N GLY A 73 18.91 19.50 7.51
CA GLY A 73 20.22 19.83 6.95
C GLY A 73 21.40 18.99 7.44
N THR A 74 21.33 17.66 7.36
CA THR A 74 22.44 16.76 7.74
C THR A 74 22.79 15.72 6.66
N ASN A 75 23.07 16.17 5.43
CA ASN A 75 23.77 15.33 4.47
C ASN A 75 24.99 16.03 3.85
N THR A 76 26.14 15.84 4.51
CA THR A 76 27.44 15.92 3.85
C THR A 76 27.99 14.50 3.74
N THR A 77 27.72 13.82 2.61
CA THR A 77 28.64 12.85 1.96
C THR A 77 28.07 12.28 0.64
N GLY A 78 28.38 12.94 -0.47
CA GLY A 78 28.87 12.29 -1.70
C GLY A 78 27.99 11.32 -2.48
N SER A 79 27.09 11.88 -3.30
CA SER A 79 26.68 11.38 -4.63
C SER A 79 25.47 10.44 -4.73
N SER A 80 24.32 10.77 -4.14
CA SER A 80 23.09 10.63 -4.93
C SER A 80 23.26 11.54 -6.15
N VAL A 81 23.04 11.02 -7.35
CA VAL A 81 22.92 11.91 -8.50
C VAL A 81 21.55 12.55 -8.31
N GLY A 82 21.51 13.73 -7.68
CA GLY A 82 20.28 14.51 -7.61
C GLY A 82 19.74 14.75 -9.03
N LEU A 83 18.46 15.12 -9.12
CA LEU A 83 17.74 15.30 -10.38
C LEU A 83 18.57 15.96 -11.49
N ALA A 84 19.31 17.04 -11.17
CA ALA A 84 20.20 17.75 -12.09
C ALA A 84 21.27 16.85 -12.74
N GLY A 85 21.94 16.00 -11.96
CA GLY A 85 22.96 15.10 -12.51
C GLY A 85 22.37 13.94 -13.32
N LEU A 86 21.11 13.54 -13.05
CA LEU A 86 20.43 12.52 -13.83
C LEU A 86 20.06 13.09 -15.19
N VAL A 87 19.55 14.33 -15.21
CA VAL A 87 19.29 15.10 -16.42
C VAL A 87 20.59 15.25 -17.22
N GLU A 88 21.69 15.66 -16.60
CA GLU A 88 23.01 15.76 -17.27
C GLU A 88 23.41 14.41 -17.91
N SER A 89 23.14 13.29 -17.23
CA SER A 89 23.43 11.95 -17.77
C SER A 89 22.57 11.60 -19.00
N PHE A 90 21.30 12.02 -19.02
CA PHE A 90 20.42 11.84 -20.17
C PHE A 90 20.79 12.77 -21.31
N ILE A 91 21.22 14.00 -21.04
CA ILE A 91 21.79 14.93 -22.03
C ILE A 91 23.03 14.31 -22.67
N GLY A 92 23.92 13.71 -21.86
CA GLY A 92 25.13 13.05 -22.33
C GLY A 92 24.92 11.79 -23.19
N VAL A 93 23.71 11.22 -23.20
CA VAL A 93 23.37 10.01 -23.98
C VAL A 93 22.32 10.32 -25.03
N ASP A 94 22.71 10.29 -26.29
CA ASP A 94 21.85 10.61 -27.44
C ASP A 94 21.11 9.37 -27.96
N LEU A 95 20.05 8.95 -27.25
CA LEU A 95 19.18 7.81 -27.59
C LEU A 95 17.72 8.23 -27.64
N ALA A 96 16.86 7.47 -28.32
CA ALA A 96 15.42 7.79 -28.38
C ALA A 96 14.77 7.76 -26.99
N GLU A 97 15.21 6.85 -26.12
CA GLU A 97 14.71 6.71 -24.75
C GLU A 97 15.07 7.90 -23.87
N THR A 98 16.29 8.43 -23.98
CA THR A 98 16.71 9.61 -23.23
C THR A 98 16.11 10.88 -23.81
N THR A 99 15.90 10.96 -25.14
CA THR A 99 15.13 12.04 -25.75
C THR A 99 13.70 12.05 -25.19
N ALA A 100 13.05 10.88 -25.13
CA ALA A 100 11.71 10.75 -24.56
C ALA A 100 11.66 11.14 -23.08
N ALA A 101 12.62 10.67 -22.28
CA ALA A 101 12.70 11.00 -20.86
C ALA A 101 12.93 12.50 -20.65
N LEU A 102 13.84 13.12 -21.41
CA LEU A 102 14.06 14.57 -21.36
C LEU A 102 12.80 15.35 -21.74
N THR A 103 12.05 14.92 -22.77
CA THR A 103 10.78 15.57 -23.13
C THR A 103 9.75 15.51 -22.00
N ALA A 104 9.66 14.40 -21.27
CA ALA A 104 8.78 14.30 -20.10
C ALA A 104 9.30 15.10 -18.89
N LEU A 105 10.61 15.05 -18.61
CA LEU A 105 11.23 15.82 -17.53
C LEU A 105 11.05 17.33 -17.73
N ALA A 106 11.04 17.80 -18.98
CA ALA A 106 10.86 19.21 -19.30
C ALA A 106 9.52 19.80 -18.82
N VAL A 107 8.53 18.96 -18.49
CA VAL A 107 7.25 19.40 -17.91
C VAL A 107 7.05 19.00 -16.46
N LEU A 108 7.70 17.92 -16.00
CA LEU A 108 7.55 17.38 -14.63
C LEU A 108 8.54 17.97 -13.61
N VAL A 109 9.61 18.64 -14.07
CA VAL A 109 10.63 19.22 -13.19
C VAL A 109 10.27 20.67 -12.86
N PRO A 110 10.24 21.07 -11.58
CA PRO A 110 9.90 22.43 -11.19
C PRO A 110 11.04 23.45 -11.40
N ASP A 111 12.29 22.98 -11.48
CA ASP A 111 13.48 23.84 -11.60
C ASP A 111 13.66 24.39 -13.03
N PRO A 112 13.49 25.71 -13.25
CA PRO A 112 13.58 26.31 -14.58
C PRO A 112 14.98 26.22 -15.19
N GLU A 113 16.06 26.17 -14.40
CA GLU A 113 17.43 26.04 -14.93
C GLU A 113 17.62 24.63 -15.54
N ILE A 114 17.10 23.60 -14.87
CA ILE A 114 17.11 22.23 -15.40
C ILE A 114 16.27 22.15 -16.68
N VAL A 115 15.10 22.81 -16.72
CA VAL A 115 14.26 22.83 -17.92
C VAL A 115 14.93 23.53 -19.10
N ASP A 116 15.62 24.65 -18.87
CA ASP A 116 16.36 25.37 -19.91
C ASP A 116 17.48 24.51 -20.53
N ASP A 117 18.24 23.77 -19.70
CA ASP A 117 19.27 22.83 -20.14
C ASP A 117 18.68 21.70 -21.00
N ILE A 118 17.53 21.16 -20.57
CA ILE A 118 16.78 20.15 -21.33
C ILE A 118 16.35 20.69 -22.69
N ASP A 119 15.78 21.90 -22.74
CA ASP A 119 15.27 22.52 -23.97
C ASP A 119 16.39 22.82 -24.97
N GLN A 120 17.52 23.30 -24.49
CA GLN A 120 18.69 23.53 -25.32
C GLN A 120 19.18 22.22 -25.98
N GLU A 121 19.20 21.12 -25.24
CA GLU A 121 19.60 19.82 -25.79
C GLU A 121 18.53 19.24 -26.74
N LEU A 122 17.25 19.30 -26.38
CA LEU A 122 16.15 18.81 -27.22
C LEU A 122 16.09 19.53 -28.58
N ALA A 123 16.47 20.82 -28.65
CA ALA A 123 16.56 21.57 -29.90
C ALA A 123 17.56 20.98 -30.92
N HIS A 124 18.49 20.14 -30.47
CA HIS A 124 19.49 19.48 -31.30
C HIS A 124 19.17 18.02 -31.64
N ARG A 125 18.22 17.41 -30.91
CA ARG A 125 17.82 16.01 -31.06
C ARG A 125 16.81 15.84 -32.20
N ARG A 126 16.89 14.70 -32.89
CA ARG A 126 16.09 14.42 -34.11
C ARG A 126 15.40 13.06 -34.10
N GLN A 127 15.46 12.34 -32.98
CA GLN A 127 14.80 11.04 -32.85
C GLN A 127 13.29 11.24 -32.95
N PRO A 128 12.57 10.38 -33.70
CA PRO A 128 11.12 10.47 -33.80
C PRO A 128 10.48 10.10 -32.47
N MET A 129 9.61 10.97 -31.94
CA MET A 129 8.82 10.73 -30.71
C MET A 129 7.35 10.48 -31.07
N PRO A 130 6.60 9.71 -30.25
CA PRO A 130 5.14 9.63 -30.34
C PRO A 130 4.49 11.01 -30.33
N LEU A 131 3.33 11.16 -31.00
CA LEU A 131 2.64 12.45 -31.09
C LEU A 131 2.27 13.01 -29.71
N TRP A 132 1.76 12.16 -28.81
CA TRP A 132 1.38 12.54 -27.46
C TRP A 132 2.56 13.12 -26.67
N LEU A 133 3.77 12.59 -26.88
CA LEU A 133 4.97 13.02 -26.17
C LEU A 133 5.58 14.27 -26.80
N ARG A 134 5.53 14.37 -28.14
CA ARG A 134 6.03 15.54 -28.88
C ARG A 134 5.24 16.80 -28.52
N ASP A 135 3.93 16.67 -28.37
CA ASP A 135 3.02 17.78 -28.14
C ASP A 135 2.65 17.89 -26.64
N LEU A 136 3.40 17.22 -25.74
CA LEU A 136 3.11 17.12 -24.30
C LEU A 136 2.99 18.49 -23.61
N ARG A 137 3.76 19.50 -24.04
CA ARG A 137 3.70 20.87 -23.50
C ARG A 137 2.41 21.61 -23.84
N GLU A 138 1.73 21.18 -24.91
CA GLU A 138 0.48 21.77 -25.38
C GLU A 138 -0.73 21.12 -24.70
N LEU A 139 -0.55 19.99 -24.02
CA LEU A 139 -1.60 19.29 -23.29
C LEU A 139 -2.17 20.18 -22.20
N ARG A 140 -3.49 20.16 -22.09
CA ARG A 140 -4.27 20.88 -21.07
C ARG A 140 -5.31 19.94 -20.49
N VAL A 141 -5.63 20.16 -19.22
CA VAL A 141 -6.84 19.59 -18.62
C VAL A 141 -8.04 20.21 -19.32
N SER A 142 -8.94 19.39 -19.86
CA SER A 142 -10.10 19.84 -20.64
C SER A 142 -11.32 20.09 -19.74
N ARG A 143 -11.54 19.21 -18.77
CA ARG A 143 -12.68 19.21 -17.83
C ARG A 143 -12.25 18.71 -16.46
N ALA A 144 -13.03 19.03 -15.45
CA ALA A 144 -12.88 18.48 -14.12
C ALA A 144 -14.25 18.13 -13.52
N HIS A 145 -14.33 17.01 -12.81
CA HIS A 145 -15.50 16.65 -12.04
C HIS A 145 -15.12 16.52 -10.57
N LEU A 146 -15.98 17.05 -9.70
CA LEU A 146 -16.00 16.73 -8.30
C LEU A 146 -16.96 15.56 -8.10
N MET A 147 -16.45 14.48 -7.53
CA MET A 147 -17.23 13.34 -7.12
C MET A 147 -17.30 13.30 -5.60
N SER A 148 -18.53 13.27 -5.10
CA SER A 148 -18.86 13.19 -3.67
C SER A 148 -20.09 12.30 -3.50
N ALA A 149 -20.09 11.40 -2.53
CA ALA A 149 -21.32 10.73 -2.11
C ALA A 149 -21.92 11.45 -0.89
N ASP A 150 -23.24 11.35 -0.72
CA ASP A 150 -23.89 11.76 0.53
C ASP A 150 -23.28 10.92 1.66
N ASP A 151 -22.88 11.59 2.75
CA ASP A 151 -22.15 11.02 3.91
C ASP A 151 -20.67 10.62 3.67
N ASP A 152 -20.09 10.90 2.50
CA ASP A 152 -18.66 10.68 2.24
C ASP A 152 -17.78 11.70 3.00
N LEU A 153 -16.78 11.19 3.71
CA LEU A 153 -15.78 11.97 4.46
C LEU A 153 -14.54 12.30 3.60
N GLY A 154 -14.62 12.07 2.29
CA GLY A 154 -13.65 12.50 1.30
C GLY A 154 -14.33 12.93 -0.01
N ALA A 155 -13.53 13.35 -0.97
CA ALA A 155 -13.99 13.70 -2.30
C ALA A 155 -12.94 13.34 -3.35
N ASN A 156 -13.40 12.98 -4.54
CA ASN A 156 -12.51 12.74 -5.67
C ASN A 156 -12.60 13.91 -6.65
N VAL A 157 -11.46 14.49 -7.00
CA VAL A 157 -11.34 15.43 -8.12
C VAL A 157 -10.81 14.65 -9.31
N VAL A 158 -11.62 14.54 -10.36
CA VAL A 158 -11.27 13.82 -11.58
C VAL A 158 -10.98 14.81 -12.70
N LEU A 159 -9.74 14.80 -13.19
CA LEU A 159 -9.28 15.67 -14.27
C LEU A 159 -9.30 14.92 -15.59
N ASP A 160 -9.89 15.50 -16.63
CA ASP A 160 -9.91 14.93 -17.98
C ASP A 160 -8.73 15.45 -18.81
N VAL A 161 -8.06 14.54 -19.50
CA VAL A 161 -6.84 14.79 -20.26
C VAL A 161 -6.98 14.21 -21.67
N GLU A 162 -6.72 15.03 -22.68
CA GLU A 162 -6.74 14.60 -24.08
C GLU A 162 -5.33 14.54 -24.65
N TRP A 163 -4.96 13.38 -25.22
CA TRP A 163 -3.65 13.21 -25.84
C TRP A 163 -3.65 13.70 -27.30
N SER A 164 -2.58 14.40 -27.67
CA SER A 164 -2.27 14.67 -29.08
C SER A 164 -2.04 13.36 -29.84
N GLY A 165 -2.87 13.10 -30.86
CA GLY A 165 -2.88 11.83 -31.59
C GLY A 165 -4.07 10.92 -31.26
N GLY A 166 -4.90 11.30 -30.27
CA GLY A 166 -6.14 10.64 -29.90
C GLY A 166 -6.02 9.77 -28.64
N GLY A 167 -7.17 9.49 -28.03
CA GLY A 167 -7.27 8.80 -26.73
C GLY A 167 -7.55 9.81 -25.61
N GLY A 168 -8.65 9.60 -24.89
CA GLY A 168 -8.95 10.32 -23.66
C GLY A 168 -8.39 9.56 -22.46
N ALA A 169 -7.93 10.31 -21.48
CA ALA A 169 -7.35 9.83 -20.24
C ALA A 169 -7.90 10.67 -19.10
N SER A 170 -7.78 10.17 -17.88
CA SER A 170 -8.13 10.96 -16.71
C SER A 170 -7.10 10.80 -15.61
N PHE A 171 -7.16 11.70 -14.64
CA PHE A 171 -6.30 11.71 -13.47
C PHE A 171 -7.18 11.90 -12.25
N LEU A 172 -7.16 10.93 -11.34
CA LEU A 172 -7.93 10.96 -10.10
C LEU A 172 -7.08 11.53 -8.98
N VAL A 173 -7.67 12.40 -8.16
CA VAL A 173 -7.09 12.87 -6.90
C VAL A 173 -8.11 12.62 -5.81
N TYR A 174 -7.76 11.78 -4.84
CA TYR A 174 -8.58 11.55 -3.66
C TYR A 174 -8.15 12.48 -2.53
N VAL A 175 -9.10 13.31 -2.07
CA VAL A 175 -8.95 14.25 -0.97
C VAL A 175 -9.70 13.71 0.23
N ASP A 176 -9.00 13.54 1.34
CA ASP A 176 -9.56 13.00 2.58
C ASP A 176 -9.82 14.15 3.57
N HIS A 177 -11.09 14.38 3.92
CA HIS A 177 -11.46 15.46 4.83
C HIS A 177 -11.26 15.10 6.31
N ARG A 178 -11.16 13.81 6.66
CA ARG A 178 -10.96 13.36 8.06
C ARG A 178 -9.63 13.81 8.65
N LEU A 179 -8.67 14.05 7.78
CA LEU A 179 -7.28 14.31 8.15
C LEU A 179 -6.86 15.76 7.87
N GLY A 180 -7.81 16.69 7.86
CA GLY A 180 -7.54 18.11 7.58
C GLY A 180 -7.68 18.49 6.10
N THR A 181 -8.39 17.69 5.30
CA THR A 181 -8.54 17.90 3.84
C THR A 181 -7.21 17.75 3.11
N VAL A 182 -6.61 16.56 3.20
CA VAL A 182 -5.28 16.25 2.63
C VAL A 182 -5.38 15.39 1.38
N VAL A 183 -4.37 15.43 0.51
CA VAL A 183 -4.28 14.48 -0.62
C VAL A 183 -3.79 13.15 -0.09
N ARG A 184 -4.63 12.12 -0.18
CA ARG A 184 -4.29 10.77 0.30
C ARG A 184 -3.79 9.87 -0.81
N ASP A 185 -4.34 10.03 -2.01
CA ASP A 185 -3.87 9.30 -3.19
C ASP A 185 -4.13 10.10 -4.47
N ALA A 186 -3.31 9.86 -5.48
CA ALA A 186 -3.55 10.41 -6.80
C ALA A 186 -2.92 9.50 -7.87
N PHE A 187 -3.68 9.21 -8.92
CA PHE A 187 -3.21 8.30 -9.96
C PHE A 187 -3.86 8.56 -11.33
N PRO A 188 -3.12 8.29 -12.41
CA PRO A 188 -3.67 8.36 -13.76
C PRO A 188 -4.51 7.13 -14.12
N THR A 189 -5.48 7.32 -15.02
CA THR A 189 -6.19 6.20 -15.68
C THR A 189 -6.16 6.37 -17.21
N PRO A 190 -6.01 5.26 -17.97
CA PRO A 190 -5.86 5.29 -19.43
C PRO A 190 -7.21 5.37 -20.17
N VAL A 191 -8.25 5.87 -19.51
CA VAL A 191 -9.60 5.96 -20.06
C VAL A 191 -10.17 7.38 -19.89
N PRO A 192 -11.06 7.83 -20.81
CA PRO A 192 -11.71 9.13 -20.70
C PRO A 192 -12.53 9.23 -19.41
N ILE A 193 -12.73 10.46 -18.93
CA ILE A 193 -13.47 10.72 -17.69
C ILE A 193 -14.84 10.02 -17.67
N GLU A 194 -15.60 9.99 -18.78
CA GLU A 194 -16.92 9.34 -18.83
C GLU A 194 -16.87 7.84 -18.57
N SER A 195 -15.76 7.19 -18.96
CA SER A 195 -15.58 5.76 -18.69
C SER A 195 -15.32 5.52 -17.21
N VAL A 196 -14.61 6.43 -16.54
CA VAL A 196 -14.40 6.39 -15.09
C VAL A 196 -15.73 6.61 -14.36
N LEU A 197 -16.44 7.70 -14.68
CA LEU A 197 -17.72 8.00 -14.03
C LEU A 197 -18.73 6.87 -14.29
N GLY A 198 -18.80 6.36 -15.52
CA GLY A 198 -19.67 5.24 -15.89
C GLY A 198 -19.35 3.95 -15.13
N GLN A 199 -18.07 3.59 -14.99
CA GLN A 199 -17.67 2.42 -14.20
C GLN A 199 -18.05 2.55 -12.73
N ILE A 200 -17.91 3.74 -12.15
CA ILE A 200 -18.28 4.00 -10.75
C ILE A 200 -19.80 3.90 -10.59
N THR A 201 -20.57 4.57 -11.46
CA THR A 201 -22.04 4.50 -11.47
C THR A 201 -22.56 3.07 -11.65
N ASP A 202 -21.96 2.29 -12.57
CA ASP A 202 -22.37 0.91 -12.86
C ASP A 202 -22.01 -0.06 -11.71
N SER A 203 -21.03 0.29 -10.87
CA SER A 203 -20.57 -0.52 -9.74
C SER A 203 -21.30 -0.21 -8.43
N SER A 204 -21.98 0.94 -8.33
CA SER A 204 -22.74 1.37 -7.16
C SER A 204 -24.26 1.10 -7.31
N PRO A 205 -24.95 0.65 -6.25
CA PRO A 205 -26.41 0.52 -6.28
C PRO A 205 -27.08 1.89 -6.48
N GLU A 206 -28.25 1.94 -7.16
CA GLU A 206 -28.93 3.21 -7.56
C GLU A 206 -29.17 4.18 -6.39
N GLU A 207 -29.34 3.68 -5.17
CA GLU A 207 -29.61 4.47 -3.95
C GLU A 207 -28.34 5.08 -3.33
N GLU A 208 -27.15 4.63 -3.72
CA GLU A 208 -25.84 5.03 -3.19
C GLU A 208 -24.90 5.57 -4.30
N GLN A 209 -25.46 5.95 -5.46
CA GLN A 209 -24.66 6.47 -6.55
C GLN A 209 -24.05 7.82 -6.15
N PRO A 210 -22.72 7.99 -6.27
CA PRO A 210 -22.09 9.25 -5.97
C PRO A 210 -22.59 10.35 -6.92
N THR A 211 -22.65 11.56 -6.40
CA THR A 211 -22.92 12.73 -7.22
C THR A 211 -21.67 13.11 -8.01
N PHE A 212 -21.87 13.40 -9.29
CA PHE A 212 -20.82 13.89 -10.18
C PHE A 212 -21.17 15.30 -10.60
N GLU A 213 -20.46 16.29 -10.06
CA GLU A 213 -20.61 17.69 -10.44
C GLU A 213 -19.44 18.10 -11.36
N GLU A 214 -19.75 18.55 -12.57
CA GLU A 214 -18.74 19.20 -13.41
C GLU A 214 -18.41 20.58 -12.82
N ILE A 215 -17.16 20.76 -12.40
CA ILE A 215 -16.67 21.99 -11.77
C ILE A 215 -15.73 22.75 -12.71
N ASP A 216 -15.59 24.06 -12.49
CA ASP A 216 -14.66 24.85 -13.28
C ASP A 216 -13.20 24.47 -12.99
N LEU A 217 -12.32 24.58 -14.00
CA LEU A 217 -10.91 24.20 -13.85
C LEU A 217 -10.17 25.05 -12.80
N ALA A 218 -10.56 26.31 -12.59
CA ALA A 218 -9.91 27.14 -11.57
C ALA A 218 -10.30 26.68 -10.16
N GLN A 219 -11.53 26.23 -9.99
CA GLN A 219 -12.05 25.63 -8.78
C GLN A 219 -11.37 24.29 -8.52
N ALA A 220 -11.34 23.37 -9.48
CA ALA A 220 -10.63 22.10 -9.34
C ALA A 220 -9.17 22.29 -8.93
N ARG A 221 -8.45 23.22 -9.58
CA ARG A 221 -7.08 23.59 -9.21
C ARG A 221 -7.01 24.05 -7.75
N ARG A 222 -7.88 24.99 -7.36
CA ARG A 222 -7.88 25.54 -5.99
C ARG A 222 -8.14 24.48 -4.93
N LEU A 223 -9.06 23.54 -5.18
CA LEU A 223 -9.38 22.46 -4.24
C LEU A 223 -8.20 21.53 -4.00
N ILE A 224 -7.52 21.13 -5.08
CA ILE A 224 -6.36 20.27 -5.00
C ILE A 224 -5.18 21.00 -4.34
N GLU A 225 -4.91 22.26 -4.72
CA GLU A 225 -3.84 23.06 -4.10
C GLU A 225 -4.03 23.21 -2.59
N GLN A 226 -5.26 23.48 -2.13
CA GLN A 226 -5.54 23.55 -0.69
C GLN A 226 -5.27 22.22 0.02
N ALA A 227 -5.55 21.10 -0.64
CA ALA A 227 -5.30 19.79 -0.04
C ALA A 227 -3.80 19.44 -0.02
N LEU A 228 -3.05 19.85 -1.03
CA LEU A 228 -1.59 19.72 -1.05
C LEU A 228 -0.93 20.60 0.01
N ASP A 229 -1.36 21.86 0.13
CA ASP A 229 -0.89 22.80 1.16
C ASP A 229 -1.09 22.20 2.57
N ALA A 230 -2.27 21.64 2.85
CA ALA A 230 -2.55 20.97 4.12
C ALA A 230 -1.67 19.72 4.35
N SER A 231 -1.44 18.92 3.30
CA SER A 231 -0.59 17.72 3.38
C SER A 231 0.87 18.08 3.72
N ASP A 232 1.37 19.18 3.16
CA ASP A 232 2.75 19.66 3.37
C ASP A 232 2.93 20.32 4.75
N GLU A 233 1.91 20.99 5.29
CA GLU A 233 1.99 21.67 6.60
C GLU A 233 2.06 20.69 7.79
N ASP A 234 1.40 19.54 7.69
CA ASP A 234 1.31 18.55 8.76
C ASP A 234 2.41 17.46 8.72
N ASP A 235 3.38 17.56 7.80
CA ASP A 235 4.41 16.53 7.55
C ASP A 235 3.78 15.14 7.31
N TRP A 236 2.56 15.15 6.77
CA TRP A 236 1.71 13.99 6.56
C TRP A 236 1.95 13.46 5.15
N ASP A 237 2.77 12.40 5.05
CA ASP A 237 3.00 11.68 3.80
C ASP A 237 2.27 10.32 3.84
N PRO A 238 0.97 10.27 3.48
CA PRO A 238 0.26 9.01 3.36
C PRO A 238 0.83 8.28 2.14
N ALA A 239 1.84 7.44 2.36
CA ALA A 239 2.41 6.63 1.30
C ALA A 239 1.38 5.58 0.84
N SER A 240 0.75 5.83 -0.30
CA SER A 240 0.04 4.80 -1.07
C SER A 240 1.01 4.17 -2.08
N ASP A 241 0.55 3.20 -2.87
CA ASP A 241 1.35 2.63 -3.95
C ASP A 241 1.63 3.66 -5.09
N THR A 242 0.83 4.73 -5.18
CA THR A 242 0.84 5.72 -6.26
C THR A 242 1.20 7.14 -5.80
N TRP A 243 1.05 7.45 -4.52
CA TRP A 243 1.36 8.73 -3.89
C TRP A 243 2.53 8.57 -2.89
N PRO A 244 3.53 9.47 -2.87
CA PRO A 244 3.65 10.72 -3.61
C PRO A 244 4.26 10.58 -5.02
N ALA A 245 4.44 9.36 -5.54
CA ALA A 245 5.11 9.11 -6.82
C ALA A 245 4.46 9.86 -8.02
N ALA A 246 3.15 10.09 -7.98
CA ALA A 246 2.40 10.83 -9.00
C ALA A 246 2.40 12.37 -8.82
N ARG A 247 2.93 12.90 -7.71
CA ARG A 247 2.92 14.35 -7.39
C ARG A 247 3.50 15.24 -8.50
N PRO A 248 4.66 14.94 -9.11
CA PRO A 248 5.18 15.74 -10.23
C PRO A 248 4.21 15.85 -11.43
N ILE A 249 3.42 14.80 -11.71
CA ILE A 249 2.39 14.86 -12.75
C ILE A 249 1.26 15.78 -12.31
N LEU A 250 0.80 15.65 -11.06
CA LEU A 250 -0.26 16.49 -10.54
C LEU A 250 0.13 17.97 -10.56
N ASP A 251 1.32 18.33 -10.07
CA ASP A 251 1.84 19.70 -10.08
C ASP A 251 1.88 20.27 -11.51
N TRP A 252 2.34 19.47 -12.47
CA TRP A 252 2.32 19.87 -13.89
C TRP A 252 0.91 20.12 -14.41
N LEU A 253 -0.04 19.21 -14.15
CA LEU A 253 -1.43 19.36 -14.58
C LEU A 253 -2.08 20.62 -13.98
N LEU A 254 -1.89 20.86 -12.68
CA LEU A 254 -2.37 22.08 -11.99
C LEU A 254 -1.79 23.35 -12.63
N GLY A 255 -0.51 23.33 -13.01
CA GLY A 255 0.14 24.43 -13.72
C GLY A 255 -0.47 24.74 -15.09
N THR A 256 -1.22 23.81 -15.69
CA THR A 256 -1.95 24.05 -16.94
C THR A 256 -3.34 24.66 -16.75
N MET A 257 -3.87 24.65 -15.53
CA MET A 257 -5.21 25.08 -15.18
C MET A 257 -5.22 26.56 -14.72
N PRO A 258 -6.31 27.32 -14.96
CA PRO A 258 -6.41 28.72 -14.51
C PRO A 258 -6.44 28.86 -12.98
N GLU A 259 -6.00 29.98 -12.45
CA GLU A 259 -6.08 30.31 -11.01
C GLU A 259 -7.41 31.00 -10.65
N GLY A 260 -7.70 31.10 -9.34
CA GLY A 260 -8.77 31.97 -8.81
C GLY A 260 -10.12 31.30 -8.55
N GLY A 261 -10.15 29.97 -8.49
CA GLY A 261 -11.36 29.23 -8.11
C GLY A 261 -11.74 29.33 -6.64
N LYS A 262 -12.91 28.78 -6.30
CA LYS A 262 -13.39 28.70 -4.91
C LYS A 262 -12.77 27.51 -4.19
N GLY A 263 -12.43 27.71 -2.92
CA GLY A 263 -11.91 26.66 -2.04
C GLY A 263 -13.00 25.83 -1.36
N TRP A 264 -12.60 24.79 -0.62
CA TRP A 264 -13.49 23.85 0.08
C TRP A 264 -14.53 24.55 0.97
N ALA A 265 -14.11 25.50 1.81
CA ALA A 265 -15.01 26.26 2.70
C ALA A 265 -16.08 27.10 1.96
N GLN A 266 -15.84 27.43 0.68
CA GLN A 266 -16.73 28.27 -0.13
C GLN A 266 -17.68 27.47 -1.03
N LEU A 267 -17.41 26.18 -1.22
CA LEU A 267 -18.28 25.27 -1.97
C LEU A 267 -19.50 24.87 -1.16
N ASP A 268 -19.34 24.76 0.15
CA ASP A 268 -20.17 23.81 0.90
C ASP A 268 -21.02 24.43 2.02
N GLY A 269 -20.78 25.67 2.43
CA GLY A 269 -21.38 26.18 3.67
C GLY A 269 -21.08 25.31 4.91
N ARG A 270 -20.13 24.35 4.78
CA ARG A 270 -19.57 23.53 5.85
C ARG A 270 -18.72 24.42 6.73
N LYS A 271 -18.85 24.24 8.05
CA LYS A 271 -18.00 24.91 9.04
C LYS A 271 -16.58 24.37 8.91
N ASP A 272 -15.58 25.23 9.09
CA ASP A 272 -14.19 24.82 9.31
C ASP A 272 -14.18 23.75 10.42
N PHE A 273 -13.64 22.57 10.11
CA PHE A 273 -13.31 21.54 11.09
C PHE A 273 -12.02 21.99 11.80
N ASP A 274 -12.15 23.04 12.61
CA ASP A 274 -11.09 23.69 13.40
C ASP A 274 -10.79 22.93 14.71
N ASP A 275 -11.35 21.72 14.90
CA ASP A 275 -11.17 20.93 16.11
C ASP A 275 -10.22 19.74 15.87
N PRO A 276 -8.99 19.73 16.41
CA PRO A 276 -8.05 18.62 16.29
C PRO A 276 -8.52 17.29 16.94
N ARG A 277 -9.77 17.24 17.44
CA ARG A 277 -10.46 16.03 17.87
C ARG A 277 -11.19 15.31 16.73
N ASP A 278 -11.33 15.94 15.56
CA ASP A 278 -11.94 15.34 14.36
C ASP A 278 -10.90 14.58 13.49
N LEU A 279 -9.61 14.61 13.88
CA LEU A 279 -8.53 13.80 13.33
C LEU A 279 -8.68 12.34 13.80
N ILE A 280 -9.59 11.59 13.19
CA ILE A 280 -9.80 10.18 13.50
C ILE A 280 -8.70 9.34 12.82
N VAL A 281 -7.84 8.74 13.64
CA VAL A 281 -7.00 7.60 13.27
C VAL A 281 -7.95 6.43 12.97
N LEU A 282 -8.22 6.13 11.69
CA LEU A 282 -8.97 4.93 11.33
C LEU A 282 -8.03 3.73 11.16
N ASP A 283 -7.85 3.02 12.27
CA ASP A 283 -7.74 1.56 12.27
C ASP A 283 -9.08 0.97 11.78
N GLU A 284 -9.11 -0.21 11.15
CA GLU A 284 -10.39 -0.89 10.77
C GLU A 284 -11.30 -1.08 11.99
N GLU A 285 -10.70 -1.23 13.18
CA GLU A 285 -11.37 -1.28 14.48
C GLU A 285 -12.13 0.03 14.79
N SER A 286 -11.58 1.18 14.38
CA SER A 286 -12.10 2.53 14.65
C SER A 286 -13.35 2.88 13.82
N ALA A 287 -13.46 2.38 12.59
CA ALA A 287 -14.64 2.60 11.74
C ALA A 287 -15.85 1.75 12.20
N LEU A 288 -15.59 0.55 12.71
CA LEU A 288 -16.61 -0.31 13.31
C LEU A 288 -17.07 0.24 14.66
N ASP A 289 -16.13 0.77 15.47
CA ASP A 289 -16.46 1.48 16.70
C ASP A 289 -17.32 2.71 16.42
N GLU A 290 -16.99 3.52 15.41
CA GLU A 290 -17.79 4.68 14.99
C GLU A 290 -19.19 4.29 14.52
N LEU A 291 -19.33 3.18 13.77
CA LEU A 291 -20.64 2.64 13.38
C LEU A 291 -21.46 2.21 14.61
N VAL A 292 -20.84 1.49 15.55
CA VAL A 292 -21.49 1.04 16.79
C VAL A 292 -21.94 2.25 17.62
N GLU A 293 -21.08 3.25 17.78
CA GLU A 293 -21.40 4.50 18.46
C GLU A 293 -22.56 5.23 17.77
N THR A 294 -22.51 5.37 16.44
CA THR A 294 -23.57 6.01 15.64
C THR A 294 -24.92 5.32 15.81
N LEU A 295 -24.95 3.98 15.80
CA LEU A 295 -26.16 3.20 15.99
C LEU A 295 -26.72 3.32 17.41
N LEU A 296 -25.86 3.35 18.44
CA LEU A 296 -26.29 3.60 19.81
C LEU A 296 -26.82 5.03 19.98
N ASP A 297 -26.16 6.00 19.35
CA ASP A 297 -26.50 7.41 19.39
C ASP A 297 -27.83 7.72 18.70
N SER A 298 -28.22 6.91 17.71
CA SER A 298 -29.51 7.04 17.01
C SER A 298 -30.72 7.07 17.96
N ARG A 299 -30.62 6.42 19.13
CA ARG A 299 -31.63 6.48 20.21
C ARG A 299 -31.00 6.58 21.59
N ARG A 300 -30.03 7.50 21.75
CA ARG A 300 -29.24 7.69 22.99
C ARG A 300 -30.07 7.67 24.26
N GLU A 301 -31.16 8.44 24.32
CA GLU A 301 -32.00 8.53 25.53
C GLU A 301 -32.63 7.18 25.91
N LEU A 302 -33.03 6.37 24.93
CA LEU A 302 -33.61 5.05 25.14
C LEU A 302 -32.53 4.03 25.58
N VAL A 303 -31.35 4.10 24.95
CA VAL A 303 -30.19 3.29 25.31
C VAL A 303 -29.79 3.53 26.77
N ASP A 304 -29.66 4.78 27.18
CA ASP A 304 -29.30 5.16 28.55
C ASP A 304 -30.34 4.67 29.58
N GLN A 305 -31.62 4.80 29.26
CA GLN A 305 -32.72 4.31 30.11
C GLN A 305 -32.74 2.79 30.23
N PHE A 306 -32.49 2.06 29.13
CA PHE A 306 -32.40 0.61 29.17
C PHE A 306 -31.16 0.16 29.95
N ALA A 307 -29.99 0.72 29.66
CA ALA A 307 -28.72 0.36 30.29
C ALA A 307 -28.75 0.56 31.82
N SER A 308 -29.48 1.56 32.29
CA SER A 308 -29.70 1.82 33.73
C SER A 308 -30.83 1.00 34.37
N SER A 309 -31.55 0.19 33.59
CA SER A 309 -32.70 -0.59 34.06
C SER A 309 -32.29 -1.90 34.75
N THR A 310 -33.18 -2.41 35.63
CA THR A 310 -33.03 -3.74 36.21
C THR A 310 -33.08 -4.85 35.14
N ALA A 311 -33.76 -4.61 34.01
CA ALA A 311 -33.84 -5.58 32.92
C ALA A 311 -32.47 -5.78 32.26
N ALA A 312 -31.73 -4.70 31.97
CA ALA A 312 -30.38 -4.77 31.44
C ALA A 312 -29.40 -5.46 32.41
N SER A 313 -29.48 -5.12 33.71
CA SER A 313 -28.65 -5.77 34.73
C SER A 313 -28.92 -7.28 34.83
N LEU A 314 -30.19 -7.70 34.76
CA LEU A 314 -30.56 -9.13 34.79
C LEU A 314 -30.16 -9.87 33.50
N ALA A 315 -30.11 -9.17 32.37
CA ALA A 315 -29.59 -9.69 31.11
C ALA A 315 -28.05 -9.74 31.07
N GLY A 316 -27.39 -9.25 32.12
CA GLY A 316 -25.94 -9.20 32.24
C GLY A 316 -25.30 -8.24 31.23
N LEU A 317 -26.01 -7.17 30.83
CA LEU A 317 -25.48 -6.16 29.92
C LEU A 317 -24.24 -5.49 30.54
N ASP A 318 -23.15 -5.50 29.81
CA ASP A 318 -21.92 -4.81 30.17
C ASP A 318 -21.41 -4.01 28.96
N LEU A 319 -21.73 -2.72 28.93
CA LEU A 319 -21.31 -1.82 27.85
C LEU A 319 -19.80 -1.55 27.83
N SER A 320 -18.99 -2.17 28.70
CA SER A 320 -17.53 -2.19 28.51
C SER A 320 -17.05 -3.33 27.59
N ARG A 321 -17.97 -4.21 27.15
CA ARG A 321 -17.68 -5.31 26.24
C ARG A 321 -18.23 -5.02 24.85
N ASP A 322 -17.36 -5.13 23.85
CA ASP A 322 -17.67 -4.80 22.46
C ASP A 322 -18.85 -5.63 21.93
N ARG A 323 -18.93 -6.92 22.27
CA ARG A 323 -20.06 -7.77 21.85
C ARG A 323 -21.42 -7.30 22.41
N ASP A 324 -21.44 -6.71 23.60
CA ASP A 324 -22.64 -6.24 24.27
C ASP A 324 -23.04 -4.86 23.72
N GLN A 325 -22.06 -4.00 23.46
CA GLN A 325 -22.25 -2.73 22.74
C GLN A 325 -22.77 -2.98 21.32
N ALA A 326 -22.09 -3.81 20.54
CA ALA A 326 -22.45 -4.20 19.17
C ALA A 326 -23.84 -4.82 19.09
N ALA A 327 -24.15 -5.80 19.96
CA ALA A 327 -25.46 -6.43 19.96
C ALA A 327 -26.58 -5.43 20.30
N LEU A 328 -26.37 -4.53 21.27
CA LEU A 328 -27.36 -3.49 21.59
C LEU A 328 -27.49 -2.46 20.45
N ALA A 329 -26.37 -2.06 19.85
CA ALA A 329 -26.32 -1.14 18.71
C ALA A 329 -27.14 -1.68 17.53
N LEU A 330 -26.98 -2.96 17.20
CA LEU A 330 -27.74 -3.62 16.14
C LEU A 330 -29.24 -3.69 16.45
N ILE A 331 -29.62 -3.97 17.70
CA ILE A 331 -31.03 -4.00 18.15
C ILE A 331 -31.67 -2.62 18.00
N VAL A 332 -30.95 -1.56 18.36
CA VAL A 332 -31.46 -0.19 18.41
C VAL A 332 -31.44 0.48 17.03
N GLY A 333 -30.33 0.35 16.32
CA GLY A 333 -30.03 1.11 15.11
C GLY A 333 -30.60 0.52 13.82
N THR A 334 -30.79 -0.80 13.72
CA THR A 334 -31.26 -1.38 12.44
C THR A 334 -32.77 -1.24 12.21
N SER A 335 -33.55 -0.70 13.15
CA SER A 335 -35.02 -0.61 13.02
C SER A 335 -35.54 0.54 12.13
N GLY A 336 -34.66 1.26 11.42
CA GLY A 336 -35.02 2.37 10.53
C GLY A 336 -35.56 3.63 11.25
N PRO A 337 -35.94 4.69 10.48
CA PRO A 337 -36.46 5.94 11.02
C PRO A 337 -37.91 5.78 11.49
N MET A 338 -38.07 5.09 12.62
CA MET A 338 -39.35 4.86 13.28
C MET A 338 -39.50 5.80 14.49
N PRO A 339 -40.67 6.43 14.69
CA PRO A 339 -40.96 7.18 15.91
C PRO A 339 -40.72 6.35 17.18
N ASP A 340 -40.22 6.99 18.25
CA ASP A 340 -39.88 6.29 19.50
C ASP A 340 -41.08 5.56 20.11
N ASP A 341 -42.29 6.12 20.00
CA ASP A 341 -43.51 5.49 20.50
C ASP A 341 -43.81 4.18 19.77
N GLU A 342 -43.70 4.15 18.45
CA GLU A 342 -43.86 2.92 17.66
C GLU A 342 -42.71 1.92 17.91
N PHE A 343 -41.50 2.43 18.15
CA PHE A 343 -40.33 1.61 18.44
C PHE A 343 -40.48 0.79 19.74
N LEU A 344 -41.19 1.31 20.74
CA LEU A 344 -41.46 0.60 21.99
C LEU A 344 -42.35 -0.64 21.83
N HIS A 345 -43.10 -0.74 20.73
CA HIS A 345 -44.08 -1.81 20.50
C HIS A 345 -43.46 -2.98 19.72
N TRP A 346 -43.05 -4.02 20.45
CA TRP A 346 -42.55 -5.27 19.88
C TRP A 346 -43.66 -6.31 19.71
N THR A 347 -43.63 -7.04 18.59
CA THR A 347 -44.55 -8.14 18.28
C THR A 347 -43.75 -9.36 17.80
N PRO A 348 -44.31 -10.58 17.86
CA PRO A 348 -43.67 -11.76 17.28
C PRO A 348 -43.32 -11.59 15.81
N ASP A 349 -44.21 -11.00 15.01
CA ASP A 349 -43.97 -10.78 13.57
C ASP A 349 -42.78 -9.82 13.36
N ARG A 350 -42.73 -8.70 14.10
CA ARG A 350 -41.61 -7.75 14.03
C ARG A 350 -40.27 -8.39 14.44
N LEU A 351 -40.28 -9.29 15.43
CA LEU A 351 -39.06 -10.03 15.81
C LEU A 351 -38.58 -10.95 14.69
N GLY A 352 -39.50 -11.62 13.99
CA GLY A 352 -39.17 -12.47 12.85
C GLY A 352 -38.59 -11.67 11.68
N ASP A 353 -39.24 -10.55 11.33
CA ASP A 353 -38.76 -9.64 10.27
C ASP A 353 -37.39 -9.05 10.61
N PHE A 354 -37.17 -8.72 11.88
CA PHE A 354 -35.89 -8.21 12.37
C PHE A 354 -34.77 -9.26 12.29
N LEU A 355 -34.96 -10.44 12.89
CA LEU A 355 -33.92 -11.48 12.98
C LEU A 355 -33.63 -12.15 11.63
N PHE A 356 -34.62 -12.37 10.78
CA PHE A 356 -34.46 -13.13 9.52
C PHE A 356 -34.51 -12.28 8.25
N GLY A 357 -35.06 -11.07 8.33
CA GLY A 357 -35.19 -10.16 7.20
C GLY A 357 -34.12 -9.08 7.21
N LEU A 358 -34.06 -8.32 8.29
CA LEU A 358 -33.30 -7.07 8.38
C LEU A 358 -31.84 -7.32 8.76
N LEU A 359 -31.59 -7.89 9.95
CA LEU A 359 -30.24 -8.07 10.48
C LEU A 359 -29.27 -8.78 9.51
N PRO A 360 -29.59 -9.96 8.93
CA PRO A 360 -28.64 -10.70 8.09
C PRO A 360 -28.35 -10.03 6.75
N ARG A 361 -29.10 -8.99 6.37
CA ARG A 361 -28.92 -8.24 5.13
C ARG A 361 -28.18 -6.92 5.36
N THR A 362 -28.26 -6.38 6.58
CA THR A 362 -27.64 -5.11 6.93
C THR A 362 -26.19 -5.31 7.36
N LEU A 363 -25.89 -6.32 8.19
CA LEU A 363 -24.55 -6.59 8.72
C LEU A 363 -24.28 -8.09 8.86
N LEU A 364 -23.05 -8.51 8.57
CA LEU A 364 -22.55 -9.83 8.93
C LEU A 364 -21.90 -9.73 10.30
N VAL A 365 -22.23 -10.63 11.23
CA VAL A 365 -21.69 -10.62 12.58
C VAL A 365 -20.95 -11.91 12.89
N ASP A 366 -19.98 -11.85 13.80
CA ASP A 366 -19.36 -13.04 14.35
C ASP A 366 -20.31 -13.88 15.22
N GLU A 367 -19.82 -15.04 15.67
CA GLU A 367 -20.61 -15.96 16.49
C GLU A 367 -20.93 -15.42 17.90
N HIS A 368 -20.06 -14.58 18.47
CA HIS A 368 -20.21 -14.03 19.82
C HIS A 368 -21.34 -12.99 19.85
N ILE A 369 -21.33 -12.08 18.89
CA ILE A 369 -22.38 -11.08 18.65
C ILE A 369 -23.68 -11.78 18.26
N ALA A 370 -23.64 -12.74 17.33
CA ALA A 370 -24.83 -13.48 16.87
C ALA A 370 -25.59 -14.14 18.04
N ARG A 371 -24.87 -14.77 18.97
CA ARG A 371 -25.47 -15.38 20.17
C ARG A 371 -26.00 -14.34 21.15
N ARG A 372 -25.32 -13.19 21.26
CA ARG A 372 -25.67 -12.14 22.22
C ARG A 372 -26.93 -11.37 21.83
N ILE A 373 -27.19 -11.19 20.53
CA ILE A 373 -28.38 -10.49 20.00
C ILE A 373 -29.69 -11.04 20.58
N PRO A 374 -30.06 -12.34 20.46
CA PRO A 374 -31.34 -12.82 20.98
C PRO A 374 -31.44 -12.74 22.50
N GLU A 375 -30.32 -12.86 23.23
CA GLU A 375 -30.30 -12.71 24.70
C GLU A 375 -30.68 -11.29 25.12
N LEU A 376 -30.03 -10.29 24.52
CA LEU A 376 -30.31 -8.88 24.80
C LEU A 376 -31.66 -8.44 24.24
N LEU A 377 -32.03 -8.87 23.03
CA LEU A 377 -33.29 -8.55 22.38
C LEU A 377 -34.50 -8.99 23.24
N LYS A 378 -34.40 -10.16 23.90
CA LYS A 378 -35.43 -10.64 24.81
C LYS A 378 -35.66 -9.68 25.98
N ALA A 379 -34.59 -9.20 26.60
CA ALA A 379 -34.68 -8.28 27.74
C ALA A 379 -35.09 -6.87 27.29
N PHE A 380 -34.53 -6.40 26.18
CA PHE A 380 -34.80 -5.10 25.59
C PHE A 380 -36.26 -4.96 25.14
N ALA A 381 -36.76 -5.90 24.34
CA ALA A 381 -38.13 -5.87 23.83
C ALA A 381 -39.17 -5.89 24.96
N VAL A 382 -38.97 -6.73 25.98
CA VAL A 382 -39.85 -6.78 27.17
C VAL A 382 -39.81 -5.48 27.95
N TRP A 383 -38.63 -4.87 28.10
CA TRP A 383 -38.50 -3.58 28.77
C TRP A 383 -39.20 -2.47 27.99
N CYS A 384 -39.00 -2.39 26.67
CA CYS A 384 -39.70 -1.45 25.78
C CYS A 384 -41.23 -1.57 25.89
N MET A 385 -41.75 -2.80 25.83
CA MET A 385 -43.18 -3.06 25.98
C MET A 385 -43.73 -2.65 27.34
N GLY A 386 -42.90 -2.73 28.40
CA GLY A 386 -43.24 -2.22 29.72
C GLY A 386 -43.33 -0.70 29.79
N GLN A 387 -42.49 0.03 29.03
CA GLN A 387 -42.60 1.49 28.89
C GLN A 387 -43.86 1.91 28.12
N ALA A 388 -44.36 1.03 27.24
CA ALA A 388 -45.58 1.24 26.44
C ALA A 388 -46.87 0.72 27.12
N ASP A 389 -46.83 0.31 28.39
CA ASP A 389 -47.97 -0.27 29.12
C ASP A 389 -48.65 -1.46 28.37
N ALA A 390 -47.84 -2.29 27.69
CA ALA A 390 -48.35 -3.45 26.95
C ALA A 390 -48.99 -4.51 27.86
N ALA A 391 -49.94 -5.28 27.33
CA ALA A 391 -50.59 -6.33 28.10
C ALA A 391 -49.63 -7.49 28.40
N ASP A 392 -49.75 -8.09 29.60
CA ASP A 392 -48.94 -9.24 30.02
C ASP A 392 -48.96 -10.40 29.01
N ALA A 393 -50.10 -10.62 28.34
CA ALA A 393 -50.25 -11.65 27.32
C ALA A 393 -49.34 -11.41 26.11
N ASP A 394 -49.18 -10.16 25.69
CA ASP A 394 -48.36 -9.77 24.54
C ASP A 394 -46.86 -9.87 24.89
N ILE A 395 -46.49 -9.45 26.10
CA ILE A 395 -45.13 -9.60 26.64
C ILE A 395 -44.73 -11.08 26.68
N VAL A 396 -45.64 -11.97 27.12
CA VAL A 396 -45.41 -13.43 27.11
C VAL A 396 -45.22 -13.96 25.69
N ALA A 397 -46.00 -13.46 24.71
CA ALA A 397 -45.90 -13.87 23.32
C ALA A 397 -44.57 -13.47 22.69
N VAL A 398 -44.12 -12.23 22.89
CA VAL A 398 -42.82 -11.71 22.41
C VAL A 398 -41.66 -12.50 23.03
N ARG A 399 -41.70 -12.73 24.35
CA ARG A 399 -40.67 -13.52 25.03
C ARG A 399 -40.54 -14.93 24.45
N LYS A 400 -41.67 -15.57 24.18
CA LYS A 400 -41.73 -16.90 23.58
C LYS A 400 -41.20 -16.88 22.14
N ALA A 401 -41.53 -15.86 21.36
CA ALA A 401 -41.04 -15.72 19.99
C ALA A 401 -39.51 -15.59 19.94
N VAL A 402 -38.88 -14.81 20.83
CA VAL A 402 -37.41 -14.74 20.90
C VAL A 402 -36.79 -16.09 21.27
N ASP A 403 -37.41 -16.85 22.18
CA ASP A 403 -36.95 -18.20 22.55
C ASP A 403 -37.04 -19.19 21.37
N GLU A 404 -38.01 -19.02 20.48
CA GLU A 404 -38.18 -19.84 19.28
C GLU A 404 -37.24 -19.40 18.15
N PHE A 405 -37.11 -18.09 17.89
CA PHE A 405 -36.34 -17.55 16.76
C PHE A 405 -34.84 -17.43 17.02
N GLY A 406 -34.43 -17.22 18.26
CA GLY A 406 -33.02 -16.98 18.61
C GLY A 406 -32.07 -18.08 18.15
N PRO A 407 -32.33 -19.37 18.43
CA PRO A 407 -31.49 -20.47 17.96
C PRO A 407 -31.44 -20.59 16.45
N ASP A 408 -32.56 -20.36 15.76
CA ASP A 408 -32.65 -20.43 14.30
C ASP A 408 -31.86 -19.29 13.64
N TYR A 409 -31.90 -18.08 14.21
CA TYR A 409 -31.08 -16.95 13.78
C TYR A 409 -29.59 -17.23 13.94
N VAL A 410 -29.17 -17.71 15.12
CA VAL A 410 -27.77 -18.06 15.38
C VAL A 410 -27.31 -19.10 14.37
N GLY A 411 -28.08 -20.18 14.18
CA GLY A 411 -27.74 -21.23 13.22
C GLY A 411 -27.61 -20.75 11.76
N LEU A 412 -28.42 -19.76 11.36
CA LEU A 412 -28.32 -19.13 10.05
C LEU A 412 -27.02 -18.35 9.89
N VAL A 413 -26.69 -17.46 10.84
CA VAL A 413 -25.53 -16.57 10.78
C VAL A 413 -24.21 -17.29 11.03
N THR A 414 -24.23 -18.39 11.78
CA THR A 414 -23.06 -19.25 12.01
C THR A 414 -23.01 -20.43 11.04
N SER A 415 -23.84 -20.46 9.99
CA SER A 415 -23.80 -21.51 8.98
C SER A 415 -22.47 -21.52 8.23
N PHE A 416 -22.12 -22.66 7.63
CA PHE A 416 -20.91 -22.79 6.83
C PHE A 416 -20.89 -21.77 5.68
N GLU A 417 -22.03 -21.55 5.04
CA GLU A 417 -22.21 -20.58 3.97
C GLU A 417 -22.00 -19.15 4.45
N ALA A 418 -22.54 -18.79 5.62
CA ALA A 418 -22.35 -17.46 6.22
C ALA A 418 -20.88 -17.23 6.66
N LEU A 419 -20.22 -18.25 7.19
CA LEU A 419 -18.79 -18.21 7.52
C LEU A 419 -17.93 -17.93 6.29
N ARG A 420 -18.18 -18.65 5.18
CA ARG A 420 -17.44 -18.42 3.92
C ARG A 420 -17.72 -17.05 3.30
N LEU A 421 -18.95 -16.56 3.43
CA LEU A 421 -19.30 -15.22 2.96
C LEU A 421 -18.54 -14.15 3.74
N ARG A 422 -18.48 -14.26 5.08
CA ARG A 422 -17.66 -13.35 5.91
C ARG A 422 -16.19 -13.36 5.52
N GLU A 423 -15.63 -14.55 5.37
CA GLU A 423 -14.22 -14.73 4.97
C GLU A 423 -13.96 -14.13 3.58
N ALA A 424 -14.85 -14.36 2.61
CA ALA A 424 -14.73 -13.79 1.28
C ALA A 424 -14.86 -12.25 1.25
N VAL A 425 -15.74 -11.67 2.08
CA VAL A 425 -15.87 -10.20 2.22
C VAL A 425 -14.59 -9.60 2.80
N LYS A 426 -14.00 -10.23 3.82
CA LYS A 426 -12.72 -9.78 4.39
C LYS A 426 -11.56 -9.90 3.41
N ASP A 427 -11.44 -11.04 2.73
CA ASP A 427 -10.41 -11.25 1.72
C ASP A 427 -10.51 -10.20 0.59
N TYR A 428 -11.74 -9.81 0.24
CA TYR A 428 -12.00 -8.79 -0.77
C TYR A 428 -11.66 -7.38 -0.26
N ALA A 429 -12.05 -7.02 0.97
CA ALA A 429 -11.71 -5.76 1.62
C ALA A 429 -10.19 -5.59 1.80
N ALA A 430 -9.49 -6.64 2.23
CA ALA A 430 -8.04 -6.65 2.35
C ALA A 430 -7.30 -6.50 1.02
N LEU A 431 -7.92 -6.92 -0.09
CA LEU A 431 -7.33 -6.87 -1.43
C LEU A 431 -7.57 -5.52 -2.14
N LEU A 432 -8.68 -4.85 -1.86
CA LEU A 432 -9.17 -3.69 -2.63
C LEU A 432 -9.42 -2.44 -1.78
N GLY A 433 -9.20 -2.49 -0.46
CA GLY A 433 -9.72 -1.50 0.49
C GLY A 433 -11.19 -1.75 0.83
N ASP A 434 -11.73 -1.00 1.79
CA ASP A 434 -13.15 -1.12 2.18
C ASP A 434 -14.06 -0.71 1.00
N PRO A 435 -14.79 -1.65 0.36
CA PRO A 435 -15.52 -1.36 -0.86
C PRO A 435 -16.98 -0.99 -0.56
N VAL A 436 -17.45 0.10 -1.17
CA VAL A 436 -18.85 0.51 -1.20
C VAL A 436 -19.74 -0.63 -1.73
N GLY A 437 -20.86 -0.91 -1.04
CA GLY A 437 -21.90 -1.85 -1.48
C GLY A 437 -21.72 -3.32 -1.04
N ILE A 438 -20.74 -3.63 -0.19
CA ILE A 438 -20.62 -4.95 0.45
C ILE A 438 -21.17 -4.88 1.88
N VAL A 439 -21.89 -5.93 2.30
CA VAL A 439 -22.42 -6.04 3.66
C VAL A 439 -21.26 -6.01 4.67
N PRO A 440 -21.18 -5.00 5.56
CA PRO A 440 -20.06 -4.86 6.49
C PRO A 440 -19.99 -6.02 7.49
N VAL A 441 -18.78 -6.33 7.95
CA VAL A 441 -18.51 -7.41 8.92
C VAL A 441 -18.19 -6.80 10.28
N LEU A 442 -19.04 -7.06 11.27
CA LEU A 442 -18.83 -6.65 12.65
C LEU A 442 -18.32 -7.84 13.48
N GLU A 443 -17.14 -7.65 14.08
CA GLU A 443 -16.52 -8.65 14.94
C GLU A 443 -16.28 -8.08 16.32
N SER A 444 -16.46 -8.91 17.33
CA SER A 444 -16.02 -8.64 18.68
C SER A 444 -14.51 -8.86 18.76
N SER A 445 -13.84 -8.12 19.65
CA SER A 445 -12.45 -8.39 20.03
C SER A 445 -12.23 -9.82 20.56
N GLU A 446 -13.30 -10.53 20.94
CA GLU A 446 -13.28 -11.96 21.29
C GLU A 446 -13.13 -12.90 20.07
N ALA A 447 -13.41 -12.42 18.84
CA ALA A 447 -13.31 -13.19 17.60
C ALA A 447 -12.02 -12.95 16.80
N PHE A 448 -11.36 -11.80 16.96
CA PHE A 448 -10.00 -11.61 16.47
C PHE A 448 -9.05 -12.39 17.38
N ASP A 449 -8.61 -13.56 16.92
CA ASP A 449 -7.67 -14.37 17.68
C ASP A 449 -6.26 -13.75 17.57
N TRP A 450 -6.03 -12.73 18.42
CA TRP A 450 -4.73 -12.11 18.65
C TRP A 450 -3.63 -13.16 18.87
N THR A 451 -3.98 -14.30 19.47
CA THR A 451 -3.02 -15.38 19.69
C THR A 451 -2.63 -16.03 18.37
N GLU A 452 -3.61 -16.41 17.54
CA GLU A 452 -3.35 -17.01 16.23
C GLU A 452 -2.62 -16.04 15.30
N PHE A 453 -3.01 -14.76 15.28
CA PHE A 453 -2.32 -13.72 14.52
C PHE A 453 -0.84 -13.57 14.93
N VAL A 454 -0.57 -13.47 16.24
CA VAL A 454 0.81 -13.36 16.76
C VAL A 454 1.61 -14.65 16.48
N LEU A 455 0.96 -15.81 16.57
CA LEU A 455 1.59 -17.10 16.25
C LEU A 455 1.92 -17.24 14.77
N ASP A 456 1.06 -16.79 13.86
CA ASP A 456 1.31 -16.82 12.42
C ASP A 456 2.40 -15.85 12.01
N GLN A 457 2.39 -14.62 12.53
CA GLN A 457 3.48 -13.66 12.31
C GLN A 457 4.83 -14.18 12.81
N ALA A 458 4.86 -14.85 13.96
CA ALA A 458 6.09 -15.48 14.47
C ALA A 458 6.49 -16.72 13.65
N ALA A 459 5.52 -17.48 13.16
CA ALA A 459 5.74 -18.69 12.36
C ALA A 459 6.35 -18.36 10.99
N ASP A 460 5.93 -17.26 10.37
CA ASP A 460 6.47 -16.78 9.11
C ASP A 460 7.98 -16.55 9.14
N HIS A 461 8.55 -16.18 10.29
CA HIS A 461 9.99 -15.95 10.45
C HIS A 461 10.83 -17.23 10.37
N VAL A 462 10.22 -18.38 10.66
CA VAL A 462 10.91 -19.68 10.77
C VAL A 462 10.39 -20.72 9.79
N GLY A 463 9.46 -20.35 8.92
CA GLY A 463 8.94 -21.22 7.86
C GLY A 463 7.74 -22.06 8.27
N GLY A 464 7.02 -21.66 9.32
CA GLY A 464 5.74 -22.25 9.73
C GLY A 464 5.63 -22.61 11.20
N ARG A 465 4.42 -22.98 11.63
CA ARG A 465 4.08 -23.23 13.04
C ARG A 465 4.83 -24.40 13.67
N GLU A 466 5.11 -25.44 12.90
CA GLU A 466 5.89 -26.60 13.39
C GLU A 466 7.32 -26.19 13.74
N ALA A 467 7.96 -25.38 12.87
CA ALA A 467 9.28 -24.83 13.13
C ALA A 467 9.28 -23.86 14.32
N LEU A 468 8.24 -23.04 14.47
CA LEU A 468 8.07 -22.15 15.63
C LEU A 468 7.89 -22.93 16.94
N ALA A 469 7.14 -24.04 16.92
CA ALA A 469 6.93 -24.88 18.09
C ALA A 469 8.24 -25.58 18.53
N ALA A 470 9.04 -26.04 17.57
CA ALA A 470 10.31 -26.71 17.81
C ALA A 470 11.50 -25.74 18.05
N LEU A 471 11.28 -24.42 17.93
CA LEU A 471 12.34 -23.42 17.96
C LEU A 471 13.06 -23.39 19.32
N ASP A 472 14.40 -23.53 19.28
CA ASP A 472 15.30 -23.33 20.41
C ASP A 472 16.05 -21.98 20.34
N SER A 473 16.69 -21.64 21.46
CA SER A 473 17.52 -20.44 21.61
C SER A 473 19.03 -20.72 21.63
N ASP A 474 19.47 -21.91 21.21
CA ASP A 474 20.89 -22.25 21.25
C ASP A 474 21.65 -21.38 20.24
N PRO A 475 22.82 -20.81 20.60
CA PRO A 475 23.54 -19.91 19.71
C PRO A 475 24.01 -20.62 18.44
N LEU A 476 24.01 -19.88 17.32
CA LEU A 476 24.62 -20.38 16.09
C LEU A 476 26.12 -20.66 16.32
N PRO A 477 26.62 -21.85 15.94
CA PRO A 477 28.02 -22.21 16.12
C PRO A 477 28.95 -21.43 15.19
N ASP A 478 30.23 -21.33 15.54
CA ASP A 478 31.24 -20.77 14.62
C ASP A 478 31.60 -21.80 13.53
N GLU A 479 30.95 -21.68 12.37
CA GLU A 479 31.11 -22.60 11.24
C GLU A 479 31.85 -21.94 10.08
N ASP A 480 32.78 -22.68 9.46
CA ASP A 480 33.40 -22.28 8.20
C ASP A 480 32.37 -22.22 7.05
N PHE A 481 32.62 -21.36 6.06
CA PHE A 481 31.77 -21.27 4.87
C PHE A 481 31.79 -22.59 4.08
N ASP A 482 30.62 -23.06 3.63
CA ASP A 482 30.49 -24.27 2.83
C ASP A 482 30.99 -24.06 1.39
N TRP A 483 32.23 -24.46 1.15
CA TRP A 483 32.86 -24.38 -0.17
C TRP A 483 32.37 -25.46 -1.15
N SER A 484 31.68 -26.50 -0.68
CA SER A 484 31.26 -27.62 -1.54
C SER A 484 30.17 -27.22 -2.54
N VAL A 485 29.40 -26.19 -2.23
CA VAL A 485 28.34 -25.63 -3.10
C VAL A 485 28.87 -24.64 -4.14
N VAL A 486 30.17 -24.28 -4.11
CA VAL A 486 30.75 -23.23 -4.95
C VAL A 486 31.43 -23.83 -6.18
N PRO A 487 30.94 -23.55 -7.40
CA PRO A 487 31.63 -23.89 -8.64
C PRO A 487 33.03 -23.26 -8.73
N ALA A 488 33.99 -24.01 -9.29
CA ALA A 488 35.40 -23.60 -9.38
C ALA A 488 35.62 -22.27 -10.15
N ASP A 489 34.71 -21.92 -11.06
CA ASP A 489 34.79 -20.70 -11.86
C ASP A 489 34.38 -19.42 -11.11
N ILE A 490 33.74 -19.55 -9.93
CA ILE A 490 33.31 -18.42 -9.09
C ILE A 490 33.91 -18.45 -7.68
N THR A 491 34.88 -19.31 -7.41
CA THR A 491 35.50 -19.43 -6.07
C THR A 491 36.09 -18.11 -5.60
N GLU A 492 36.82 -17.39 -6.45
CA GLU A 492 37.45 -16.11 -6.10
C GLU A 492 36.44 -15.00 -5.74
N PRO A 493 35.42 -14.68 -6.56
CA PRO A 493 34.45 -13.66 -6.19
C PRO A 493 33.61 -14.04 -4.96
N VAL A 494 33.27 -15.32 -4.77
CA VAL A 494 32.58 -15.77 -3.56
C VAL A 494 33.49 -15.62 -2.33
N ALA A 495 34.77 -15.95 -2.42
CA ALA A 495 35.75 -15.75 -1.34
C ALA A 495 35.94 -14.28 -0.97
N GLU A 496 35.89 -13.39 -1.95
CA GLU A 496 35.88 -11.97 -1.65
C GLU A 496 34.62 -11.54 -0.88
N THR A 497 33.43 -11.98 -1.31
CA THR A 497 32.17 -11.69 -0.62
C THR A 497 32.14 -12.25 0.81
N VAL A 498 32.60 -13.48 1.03
CA VAL A 498 32.70 -14.09 2.37
C VAL A 498 33.60 -13.26 3.28
N ARG A 499 34.79 -12.86 2.79
CA ARG A 499 35.73 -12.04 3.56
C ARG A 499 35.14 -10.68 3.94
N LEU A 500 34.38 -10.04 3.04
CA LEU A 500 33.72 -8.77 3.32
C LEU A 500 32.62 -8.92 4.40
N LEU A 501 31.82 -9.98 4.31
CA LEU A 501 30.79 -10.30 5.32
C LEU A 501 31.42 -10.60 6.68
N ASP A 502 32.49 -11.40 6.71
CA ASP A 502 33.18 -11.78 7.93
C ASP A 502 33.82 -10.58 8.64
N ASN A 503 34.43 -9.67 7.88
CA ASN A 503 34.99 -8.42 8.41
C ASN A 503 33.87 -7.55 9.01
N PHE A 504 32.78 -7.34 8.28
CA PHE A 504 31.64 -6.56 8.78
C PHE A 504 31.04 -7.14 10.06
N ALA A 505 30.80 -8.46 10.07
CA ALA A 505 30.27 -9.15 11.24
C ALA A 505 31.23 -9.05 12.44
N THR A 506 32.55 -9.17 12.23
CA THR A 506 33.55 -9.07 13.30
C THR A 506 33.68 -7.66 13.85
N GLU A 507 33.55 -6.63 13.01
CA GLU A 507 33.68 -5.23 13.42
C GLU A 507 32.42 -4.67 14.08
N ARG A 508 31.23 -5.11 13.66
CA ARG A 508 29.95 -4.50 14.06
C ARG A 508 29.06 -5.41 14.90
N PHE A 509 29.24 -6.72 14.83
CA PHE A 509 28.36 -7.72 15.44
C PHE A 509 29.15 -8.87 16.06
N ASP A 510 28.67 -10.10 15.92
CA ASP A 510 29.23 -11.29 16.53
C ASP A 510 29.34 -12.48 15.56
N VAL A 511 29.76 -13.61 16.12
CA VAL A 511 29.93 -14.88 15.40
C VAL A 511 28.60 -15.48 14.92
N GLU A 512 27.49 -15.20 15.60
CA GLU A 512 26.19 -15.72 15.16
C GLU A 512 25.73 -15.03 13.88
N PHE A 513 25.86 -13.70 13.83
CA PHE A 513 25.55 -12.93 12.63
C PHE A 513 26.44 -13.32 11.44
N ARG A 514 27.74 -13.54 11.70
CA ARG A 514 28.69 -14.07 10.70
C ARG A 514 28.21 -15.40 10.12
N THR A 515 27.84 -16.33 11.00
CA THR A 515 27.38 -17.68 10.61
C THR A 515 26.08 -17.62 9.82
N ALA A 516 25.11 -16.80 10.25
CA ALA A 516 23.87 -16.59 9.51
C ALA A 516 24.13 -16.04 8.08
N CYS A 517 25.04 -15.07 7.94
CA CYS A 517 25.43 -14.53 6.64
C CYS A 517 26.09 -15.59 5.74
N ARG A 518 26.97 -16.43 6.30
CA ARG A 518 27.63 -17.54 5.58
C ARG A 518 26.61 -18.56 5.08
N ARG A 519 25.68 -19.00 5.93
CA ARG A 519 24.62 -19.96 5.58
C ARG A 519 23.67 -19.42 4.52
N PHE A 520 23.24 -18.16 4.65
CA PHE A 520 22.41 -17.52 3.64
C PHE A 520 23.13 -17.39 2.29
N LEU A 521 24.39 -16.92 2.29
CA LEU A 521 25.20 -16.81 1.08
C LEU A 521 25.42 -18.18 0.41
N ALA A 522 25.72 -19.22 1.17
CA ALA A 522 25.88 -20.58 0.64
C ALA A 522 24.60 -21.05 -0.07
N THR A 523 23.43 -20.76 0.50
CA THR A 523 22.13 -21.07 -0.10
C THR A 523 21.92 -20.29 -1.41
N VAL A 524 22.23 -19.00 -1.43
CA VAL A 524 22.15 -18.16 -2.64
C VAL A 524 23.06 -18.69 -3.75
N VAL A 525 24.31 -19.03 -3.42
CA VAL A 525 25.28 -19.55 -4.40
C VAL A 525 24.83 -20.91 -4.95
N ALA A 526 24.26 -21.77 -4.11
CA ALA A 526 23.72 -23.06 -4.53
C ALA A 526 22.53 -22.92 -5.48
N GLY A 527 21.62 -21.96 -5.21
CA GLY A 527 20.40 -21.76 -6.01
C GLY A 527 20.63 -21.02 -7.34
N ASP A 528 21.47 -19.99 -7.36
CA ASP A 528 21.87 -19.31 -8.60
C ASP A 528 23.34 -18.84 -8.58
N PRO A 529 24.28 -19.74 -8.95
CA PRO A 529 25.69 -19.35 -9.06
C PRO A 529 25.94 -18.33 -10.20
N GLY A 530 24.96 -18.11 -11.09
CA GLY A 530 25.03 -17.10 -12.15
C GLY A 530 25.14 -15.67 -11.62
N ILE A 531 24.70 -15.40 -10.39
CA ILE A 531 24.82 -14.09 -9.72
C ILE A 531 26.28 -13.63 -9.64
N PHE A 532 27.22 -14.57 -9.43
CA PHE A 532 28.65 -14.30 -9.28
C PHE A 532 29.47 -14.47 -10.56
N ARG A 533 28.88 -15.05 -11.62
CA ARG A 533 29.51 -15.14 -12.96
C ARG A 533 29.38 -13.85 -13.75
N ARG A 534 28.32 -13.09 -13.49
CA ARG A 534 28.10 -11.77 -14.08
C ARG A 534 29.06 -10.79 -13.42
N ARG A 535 29.46 -9.72 -14.14
CA ARG A 535 30.41 -8.69 -13.70
C ARG A 535 29.82 -7.77 -12.61
N GLY A 536 29.28 -8.36 -11.54
CA GLY A 536 28.70 -7.67 -10.40
C GLY A 536 29.73 -7.41 -9.30
N SER A 537 29.50 -6.37 -8.50
CA SER A 537 30.36 -6.03 -7.36
C SER A 537 30.19 -7.04 -6.21
N THR A 538 31.30 -7.63 -5.76
CA THR A 538 31.37 -8.52 -4.58
C THR A 538 31.03 -7.78 -3.30
N ALA A 539 31.33 -6.48 -3.21
CA ALA A 539 30.91 -5.61 -2.12
C ALA A 539 29.39 -5.38 -2.12
N SER A 540 28.79 -5.20 -3.30
CA SER A 540 27.33 -5.12 -3.42
C SER A 540 26.65 -6.43 -3.02
N ALA A 541 27.21 -7.58 -3.40
CA ALA A 541 26.70 -8.89 -2.98
C ALA A 541 26.79 -9.08 -1.45
N ALA A 542 27.94 -8.73 -0.84
CA ALA A 542 28.11 -8.79 0.61
C ALA A 542 27.11 -7.89 1.33
N ALA A 543 26.93 -6.66 0.86
CA ALA A 543 26.00 -5.72 1.47
C ALA A 543 24.54 -6.20 1.40
N VAL A 544 24.09 -6.79 0.29
CA VAL A 544 22.72 -7.36 0.20
C VAL A 544 22.51 -8.48 1.20
N VAL A 545 23.49 -9.39 1.32
CA VAL A 545 23.41 -10.51 2.27
C VAL A 545 23.35 -9.99 3.71
N ALA A 546 24.25 -9.08 4.07
CA ALA A 546 24.27 -8.45 5.39
C ALA A 546 22.97 -7.70 5.69
N TRP A 547 22.40 -7.01 4.69
CA TRP A 547 21.15 -6.27 4.83
C TRP A 547 19.94 -7.19 5.04
N LEU A 548 19.77 -8.24 4.21
CA LEU A 548 18.67 -9.19 4.33
C LEU A 548 18.71 -9.97 5.66
N VAL A 549 19.89 -10.50 6.00
CA VAL A 549 20.08 -11.23 7.27
C VAL A 549 19.94 -10.28 8.45
N GLY A 550 20.45 -9.05 8.35
CA GLY A 550 20.34 -8.03 9.39
C GLY A 550 18.90 -7.60 9.66
N ARG A 551 18.08 -7.43 8.63
CA ARG A 551 16.63 -7.13 8.74
C ARG A 551 15.89 -8.28 9.43
N ALA A 552 16.15 -9.52 9.00
CA ALA A 552 15.52 -10.71 9.58
C ALA A 552 15.87 -10.92 11.07
N ASN A 553 17.01 -10.39 11.52
CA ASN A 553 17.47 -10.48 12.90
C ASN A 553 17.17 -9.24 13.74
N GLY A 554 16.45 -8.25 13.20
CA GLY A 554 16.17 -6.99 13.91
C GLY A 554 17.40 -6.13 14.19
N ILE A 555 18.50 -6.36 13.47
CA ILE A 555 19.77 -5.62 13.59
C ILE A 555 19.77 -4.38 12.70
N VAL A 556 19.18 -4.51 11.50
CA VAL A 556 19.03 -3.42 10.54
C VAL A 556 17.59 -2.92 10.58
N VAL A 557 17.38 -1.70 11.08
CA VAL A 557 16.05 -1.11 11.33
C VAL A 557 15.99 0.34 10.83
N SER A 558 14.78 0.85 10.58
CA SER A 558 14.54 2.28 10.38
C SER A 558 14.35 2.94 11.74
N GLY A 559 15.21 3.89 12.13
CA GLY A 559 15.13 4.63 13.39
C GLY A 559 16.30 4.38 14.36
N SER A 560 16.12 4.80 15.62
CA SER A 560 17.22 5.03 16.59
C SER A 560 17.82 3.79 17.28
N TYR A 561 17.36 2.58 16.95
CA TYR A 561 17.68 1.34 17.70
C TYR A 561 18.30 0.23 16.84
N GLY A 562 19.24 0.56 15.96
CA GLY A 562 20.06 -0.41 15.20
C GLY A 562 20.94 0.27 14.16
N ILE A 563 21.56 -0.50 13.26
CA ILE A 563 22.30 0.07 12.12
C ILE A 563 21.31 0.41 11.00
N THR A 564 21.42 1.60 10.43
CA THR A 564 20.59 1.98 9.27
C THR A 564 21.10 1.29 8.00
N ALA A 565 20.24 1.17 6.99
CA ALA A 565 20.67 0.68 5.67
C ALA A 565 21.79 1.57 5.08
N GLY A 566 21.72 2.89 5.29
CA GLY A 566 22.74 3.85 4.85
C GLY A 566 24.12 3.59 5.46
N GLU A 567 24.18 3.37 6.77
CA GLU A 567 25.44 3.03 7.46
C GLU A 567 26.01 1.68 7.01
N LEU A 568 25.15 0.71 6.73
CA LEU A 568 25.55 -0.58 6.17
C LEU A 568 26.14 -0.41 4.76
N TRP A 569 25.50 0.38 3.89
CA TRP A 569 26.03 0.68 2.55
C TRP A 569 27.41 1.35 2.62
N ALA A 570 27.55 2.35 3.50
CA ALA A 570 28.80 3.07 3.72
C ALA A 570 29.94 2.14 4.16
N HIS A 571 29.66 1.15 5.04
CA HIS A 571 30.66 0.17 5.46
C HIS A 571 31.23 -0.64 4.28
N PHE A 572 30.38 -1.07 3.36
CA PHE A 572 30.81 -1.81 2.16
C PHE A 572 31.34 -0.89 1.03
N GLY A 573 31.40 0.42 1.25
CA GLY A 573 31.88 1.38 0.26
C GLY A 573 30.95 1.54 -0.94
N ILE A 574 29.65 1.30 -0.76
CA ILE A 574 28.63 1.40 -1.82
C ILE A 574 27.52 2.37 -1.40
N LYS A 575 26.69 2.80 -2.36
CA LYS A 575 25.59 3.76 -2.10
C LYS A 575 24.23 3.10 -1.85
N GLY A 576 24.10 1.82 -2.19
CA GLY A 576 22.86 1.07 -2.04
C GLY A 576 22.97 -0.29 -2.70
N ALA A 577 22.22 -1.26 -2.17
CA ALA A 577 22.14 -2.59 -2.76
C ALA A 577 20.73 -3.21 -2.69
N SER A 578 19.73 -2.49 -2.17
CA SER A 578 18.35 -2.96 -1.98
C SER A 578 17.71 -3.50 -3.27
N SER A 579 17.99 -2.88 -4.42
CA SER A 579 17.50 -3.32 -5.74
C SER A 579 17.94 -4.73 -6.15
N ARG A 580 18.99 -5.28 -5.51
CA ARG A 580 19.45 -6.66 -5.71
C ARG A 580 18.82 -7.66 -4.73
N GLY A 581 18.09 -7.17 -3.73
CA GLY A 581 17.39 -7.99 -2.74
C GLY A 581 16.50 -9.06 -3.38
N PRO A 582 15.61 -8.71 -4.35
CA PRO A 582 14.74 -9.70 -5.00
C PRO A 582 15.51 -10.84 -5.68
N MET A 583 16.66 -10.54 -6.29
CA MET A 583 17.52 -11.53 -6.92
C MET A 583 18.10 -12.52 -5.91
N PHE A 584 18.56 -12.04 -4.75
CA PHE A 584 19.14 -12.88 -3.70
C PHE A 584 18.07 -13.70 -2.96
N ARG A 585 16.90 -13.12 -2.70
CA ARG A 585 15.74 -13.85 -2.16
C ARG A 585 15.32 -14.99 -3.09
N LYS A 586 15.18 -14.71 -4.39
CA LYS A 586 14.87 -15.72 -5.40
C LYS A 586 15.87 -16.88 -5.40
N ALA A 587 17.16 -16.56 -5.37
CA ALA A 587 18.23 -17.56 -5.37
C ALA A 587 18.25 -18.40 -4.08
N ALA A 588 17.80 -17.85 -2.97
CA ALA A 588 17.62 -18.58 -1.71
C ALA A 588 16.32 -19.42 -1.66
N GLY A 589 15.50 -19.42 -2.73
CA GLY A 589 14.22 -20.13 -2.78
C GLY A 589 13.07 -19.38 -2.10
N LEU A 590 13.21 -18.07 -1.85
CA LEU A 590 12.21 -17.22 -1.23
C LEU A 590 11.44 -16.43 -2.30
N ASP A 591 10.26 -15.92 -1.92
CA ASP A 591 9.54 -14.93 -2.73
C ASP A 591 10.41 -13.67 -2.94
N PRO A 592 10.71 -13.28 -4.20
CA PRO A 592 11.52 -12.11 -4.53
C PRO A 592 10.94 -10.76 -4.05
N TYR A 593 9.62 -10.64 -3.95
CA TYR A 593 8.92 -9.38 -3.69
C TYR A 593 8.14 -9.38 -2.37
N ALA A 594 8.41 -10.35 -1.50
CA ALA A 594 7.80 -10.41 -0.19
C ALA A 594 8.01 -9.09 0.57
N THR A 595 6.92 -8.54 1.09
CA THR A 595 6.89 -7.29 1.87
C THR A 595 7.40 -7.47 3.30
N THR A 596 7.60 -8.73 3.72
CA THR A 596 8.12 -9.09 5.05
C THR A 596 9.65 -9.02 5.16
N THR A 597 10.13 -8.72 6.37
CA THR A 597 11.54 -8.88 6.78
C THR A 597 11.97 -10.33 6.94
N SER A 598 11.01 -11.26 6.94
CA SER A 598 11.26 -12.68 7.12
C SER A 598 12.09 -13.30 5.99
N LEU A 599 12.95 -14.24 6.39
CA LEU A 599 13.62 -15.18 5.50
C LEU A 599 13.12 -16.63 5.69
N GLY A 600 12.12 -16.85 6.54
CA GLY A 600 11.39 -18.12 6.66
C GLY A 600 12.21 -19.33 7.11
N ARG A 601 13.35 -19.11 7.79
CA ARG A 601 14.29 -20.16 8.15
C ARG A 601 15.04 -19.87 9.46
N PRO A 602 14.96 -20.75 10.47
CA PRO A 602 15.56 -20.51 11.78
C PRO A 602 17.09 -20.56 11.76
N ASP A 603 17.69 -21.26 10.79
CA ASP A 603 19.15 -21.39 10.64
C ASP A 603 19.85 -20.12 10.17
N TRP A 604 19.09 -19.08 9.81
CA TRP A 604 19.58 -17.73 9.49
C TRP A 604 19.28 -16.71 10.60
N LEU A 605 18.74 -17.17 11.74
CA LEU A 605 18.40 -16.35 12.90
C LEU A 605 19.38 -16.59 14.06
N THR A 606 19.89 -15.50 14.60
CA THR A 606 20.67 -15.45 15.85
C THR A 606 19.83 -15.94 17.03
N SER A 607 20.49 -16.38 18.10
CA SER A 607 19.82 -16.74 19.35
C SER A 607 18.97 -15.60 19.93
N ALA A 608 19.36 -14.35 19.72
CA ALA A 608 18.61 -13.18 20.17
C ALA A 608 17.27 -13.05 19.44
N ALA A 609 17.27 -13.15 18.11
CA ALA A 609 16.06 -13.12 17.30
C ALA A 609 15.14 -14.32 17.62
N ARG A 610 15.71 -15.53 17.77
CA ARG A 610 14.94 -16.73 18.14
C ARG A 610 14.32 -16.63 19.53
N ARG A 611 15.03 -16.08 20.52
CA ARG A 611 14.47 -15.79 21.85
C ARG A 611 13.30 -14.82 21.78
N ASP A 612 13.35 -13.82 20.91
CA ASP A 612 12.24 -12.89 20.75
C ASP A 612 10.98 -13.59 20.22
N LEU A 613 11.14 -14.41 19.18
CA LEU A 613 10.05 -15.23 18.62
C LEU A 613 9.48 -16.23 19.65
N ILE A 614 10.36 -16.88 20.42
CA ILE A 614 9.95 -17.77 21.53
C ILE A 614 9.13 -17.01 22.57
N ARG A 615 9.55 -15.80 22.97
CA ARG A 615 8.79 -14.98 23.93
C ARG A 615 7.42 -14.58 23.40
N ARG A 616 7.32 -14.19 22.11
CA ARG A 616 6.04 -13.85 21.46
C ARG A 616 5.10 -15.07 21.46
N ARG A 617 5.61 -16.24 21.05
CA ARG A 617 4.89 -17.52 21.09
C ARG A 617 4.40 -17.86 22.50
N GLU A 618 5.28 -17.81 23.50
CA GLU A 618 4.94 -18.16 24.89
C GLU A 618 3.92 -17.19 25.50
N ARG A 619 4.04 -15.90 25.20
CA ARG A 619 3.07 -14.89 25.65
C ARG A 619 1.69 -15.14 25.04
N ALA A 620 1.63 -15.34 23.73
CA ALA A 620 0.38 -15.61 23.03
C ALA A 620 -0.32 -16.87 23.57
N LEU A 621 0.43 -17.96 23.77
CA LEU A 621 -0.11 -19.20 24.36
C LEU A 621 -0.51 -19.06 25.84
N ALA A 622 0.11 -18.16 26.60
CA ALA A 622 -0.25 -17.90 27.99
C ALA A 622 -1.55 -17.09 28.12
N GLU A 623 -1.83 -16.20 27.17
CA GLU A 623 -3.04 -15.38 27.09
C GLU A 623 -4.29 -16.23 26.72
N GLN A 624 -4.14 -17.43 26.15
CA GLN A 624 -5.21 -18.44 25.97
C GLN A 624 -5.59 -19.24 27.24
N GLY A 625 -4.88 -19.06 28.36
CA GLY A 625 -5.18 -19.74 29.62
C GLY A 625 -6.41 -19.17 30.34
N PRO A 626 -7.21 -19.97 31.09
CA PRO A 626 -8.38 -19.45 31.79
C PRO A 626 -7.97 -18.37 32.79
N MET A 627 -8.38 -17.13 32.52
CA MET A 627 -8.28 -16.01 33.44
C MET A 627 -9.19 -16.32 34.64
N TYR A 628 -8.61 -16.52 35.82
CA TYR A 628 -9.33 -16.88 37.05
C TYR A 628 -10.30 -15.78 37.52
#